data_AF-A0A7L1EP60-F1
#
_entry.id   AF-A0A7L1EP60-F1
#
_cell.length_a   1.000
_cell.length_b   1.000
_cell.length_c   1.000
_cell.angle_alpha   90.00
_cell.angle_beta   90.00
_cell.angle_gamma   90.00
#
_symmetry.space_group_name_H-M   'P 1'
#
loop_
_entity.id
_entity.type
_entity.pdbx_description
1 polymer ?
#
loop_
_entity_poly.entity_id
_entity_poly.type
_entity_poly.pdbx_seq_one_letter_code
_entity_poly.pdbx_strand_id
1 'polypeptide(L)'
;IISEVLNEVEKRSFTAQDPDDDLTGLLQCCDLKDIKLAYQLNKALENGDNWKFLDVDRLNGYWSKFFSLLCMMEQIEVVLKWYKEMSSSLFYPSPKNILDLLQALDAANQLEVIPSVW
;
A
#
# COMPACT_ATOMS: atom_id res chain seq x y z
N ILE A 1 -8.87 14.82 12.00
CA ILE A 1 -9.52 13.53 12.35
C ILE A 1 -8.71 12.34 11.83
N ILE A 2 -8.74 11.95 10.54
CA ILE A 2 -8.03 10.74 10.07
C ILE A 2 -6.51 10.78 10.33
N SER A 3 -5.86 11.92 10.07
CA SER A 3 -4.43 12.11 10.34
C SER A 3 -4.08 12.05 11.84
N GLU A 4 -4.95 12.57 12.71
CA GLU A 4 -4.77 12.53 14.16
C GLU A 4 -4.89 11.10 14.70
N VAL A 5 -5.86 10.33 14.17
CA VAL A 5 -6.01 8.91 14.49
C VAL A 5 -4.78 8.13 14.03
N LEU A 6 -4.31 8.33 12.80
CA LEU A 6 -3.11 7.65 12.29
C LEU A 6 -1.85 7.98 13.12
N ASN A 7 -1.68 9.22 13.57
CA ASN A 7 -0.54 9.59 14.42
C ASN A 7 -0.52 8.87 15.78
N GLU A 8 -1.69 8.55 16.32
CA GLU A 8 -1.81 7.75 17.56
C GLU A 8 -1.62 6.25 17.29
N VAL A 9 -2.16 5.75 16.17
CA VAL A 9 -2.07 4.33 15.76
C VAL A 9 -0.65 3.95 15.36
N GLU A 10 0.07 4.80 14.63
CA GLU A 10 1.45 4.57 14.16
C GLU A 10 2.40 4.24 15.32
N LYS A 11 2.17 4.82 16.50
CA LYS A 11 3.02 4.66 17.69
C LYS A 11 2.68 3.43 18.53
N ARG A 12 1.65 2.66 18.17
CA ARG A 12 1.11 1.57 18.98
C ARG A 12 1.13 0.24 18.23
N SER A 13 1.53 -0.80 18.95
CA SER A 13 1.25 -2.18 18.56
C SER A 13 -0.06 -2.61 19.21
N PHE A 14 -0.98 -3.16 18.42
CA PHE A 14 -2.28 -3.60 18.91
C PHE A 14 -2.26 -5.10 19.22
N THR A 15 -3.11 -5.49 20.16
CA THR A 15 -3.40 -6.89 20.51
C THR A 15 -4.90 -7.09 20.39
N ALA A 16 -5.34 -8.14 19.68
CA ALA A 16 -6.76 -8.42 19.50
C ALA A 16 -7.45 -8.61 20.87
N GLN A 17 -8.49 -7.84 21.12
CA GLN A 17 -9.32 -7.91 22.33
C GLN A 17 -10.72 -8.44 21.99
N ASP A 18 -11.24 -8.08 20.82
CA ASP A 18 -12.55 -8.50 20.31
C ASP A 18 -12.40 -9.24 18.96
N PRO A 19 -13.20 -10.29 18.69
CA PRO A 19 -13.27 -10.91 17.35
C PRO A 19 -13.57 -9.95 16.20
N ASP A 20 -14.24 -8.82 16.48
CA ASP A 20 -14.59 -7.78 15.49
C ASP A 20 -13.52 -6.67 15.38
N ASP A 21 -12.40 -6.77 16.11
CA ASP A 21 -11.29 -5.81 15.98
C ASP A 21 -10.70 -5.88 14.56
N ASP A 22 -10.97 -4.87 13.73
CA ASP A 22 -10.42 -4.73 12.39
C ASP A 22 -9.81 -3.35 12.12
N LEU A 23 -8.87 -3.30 11.16
CA LEU A 23 -8.25 -2.05 10.72
C LEU A 23 -8.85 -1.53 9.40
N THR A 24 -10.02 -2.01 8.99
CA THR A 24 -10.61 -1.72 7.67
C THR A 24 -10.92 -0.24 7.51
N GLY A 25 -11.35 0.43 8.58
CA GLY A 25 -11.60 1.87 8.58
C GLY A 25 -10.37 2.69 8.23
N LEU A 26 -9.17 2.23 8.62
CA LEU A 26 -7.92 2.90 8.29
C LEU A 26 -7.53 2.70 6.82
N LEU A 27 -7.94 1.59 6.18
CA LEU A 27 -7.67 1.33 4.77
C LEU A 27 -8.34 2.35 3.82
N GLN A 28 -9.39 3.04 4.28
CA GLN A 28 -10.03 4.12 3.53
C GLN A 28 -9.06 5.30 3.27
N CYS A 29 -7.96 5.42 4.02
CA CYS A 29 -6.96 6.46 3.80
C CYS A 29 -6.34 6.38 2.40
N CYS A 30 -6.21 5.18 1.81
CA CYS A 30 -5.70 5.04 0.45
C CYS A 30 -6.65 5.64 -0.61
N ASP A 31 -7.95 5.78 -0.30
CA ASP A 31 -8.93 6.39 -1.21
C ASP A 31 -8.86 7.94 -1.19
N LEU A 32 -8.18 8.54 -0.20
CA LEU A 32 -8.02 10.00 -0.07
C LEU A 32 -6.98 10.59 -1.04
N LYS A 33 -6.26 9.74 -1.78
CA LYS A 33 -5.18 10.13 -2.69
C LYS A 33 -4.11 11.02 -2.04
N ASP A 34 -3.77 10.71 -0.78
CA ASP A 34 -2.70 11.38 -0.05
C ASP A 34 -1.58 10.36 0.23
N ILE A 35 -0.48 10.49 -0.51
CA ILE A 35 0.64 9.55 -0.40
C ILE A 35 1.31 9.59 0.98
N LYS A 36 1.29 10.73 1.68
CA LYS A 36 1.88 10.82 3.03
C LYS A 36 1.05 10.03 4.03
N LEU A 37 -0.28 10.14 3.96
CA LEU A 37 -1.17 9.34 4.80
C LEU A 37 -1.04 7.85 4.49
N ALA A 38 -0.87 7.49 3.22
CA ALA A 38 -0.65 6.11 2.81
C ALA A 38 0.64 5.53 3.41
N TYR A 39 1.75 6.27 3.39
CA TYR A 39 2.99 5.85 4.06
C TYR A 39 2.86 5.75 5.58
N GLN A 40 2.13 6.66 6.21
CA GLN A 40 1.87 6.59 7.66
C GLN A 40 1.06 5.33 8.02
N LEU A 41 0.02 5.03 7.22
CA LEU A 41 -0.75 3.80 7.37
C LEU A 41 0.14 2.56 7.18
N ASN A 42 1.02 2.57 6.18
CA ASN A 42 1.93 1.45 5.95
C ASN A 42 2.83 1.18 7.16
N LYS A 43 3.42 2.24 7.75
CA LYS A 43 4.21 2.11 8.98
C LYS A 43 3.39 1.60 10.15
N ALA A 44 2.13 2.04 10.28
CA ALA A 44 1.24 1.56 11.32
C ALA A 44 0.96 0.05 11.17
N LEU A 45 0.81 -0.47 9.95
CA LEU A 45 0.62 -1.90 9.68
C LEU A 45 1.88 -2.73 9.91
N GLU A 46 3.05 -2.18 9.59
CA GLU A 46 4.37 -2.80 9.84
C GLU A 46 4.76 -2.78 11.33
N ASN A 47 4.12 -1.95 12.15
CA ASN A 47 4.43 -1.87 13.57
C ASN A 47 3.93 -3.13 14.30
N GLY A 48 4.85 -4.03 14.63
CA GLY A 48 4.56 -5.29 15.30
C GLY A 48 3.76 -6.24 14.41
N ASP A 49 2.63 -6.70 14.92
CA ASP A 49 1.76 -7.67 14.26
C ASP A 49 0.44 -7.05 13.77
N ASN A 50 0.40 -5.72 13.58
CA ASN A 50 -0.81 -4.98 13.23
C ASN A 50 -1.43 -5.42 11.89
N TRP A 51 -0.62 -5.92 10.95
CA TRP A 51 -1.10 -6.52 9.70
C TRP A 51 -2.02 -7.74 9.93
N LYS A 52 -1.93 -8.43 11.07
CA LYS A 52 -2.77 -9.62 11.38
C LYS A 52 -4.25 -9.27 11.63
N PHE A 53 -4.56 -8.00 11.84
CA PHE A 53 -5.95 -7.52 11.94
C PHE A 53 -6.64 -7.40 10.57
N LEU A 54 -5.92 -7.73 9.49
CA LEU A 54 -6.47 -7.83 8.14
C LEU A 54 -6.44 -9.29 7.71
N ASP A 55 -7.57 -9.78 7.19
CA ASP A 55 -7.58 -11.03 6.45
C ASP A 55 -6.77 -10.92 5.15
N VAL A 56 -6.45 -12.05 4.52
CA VAL A 56 -5.60 -12.12 3.32
C VAL A 56 -6.19 -11.30 2.16
N ASP A 57 -7.51 -11.29 2.01
CA ASP A 57 -8.18 -10.56 0.92
C ASP A 57 -8.12 -9.05 1.14
N ARG A 58 -8.34 -8.59 2.38
CA ARG A 58 -8.21 -7.19 2.79
C ARG A 58 -6.79 -6.70 2.69
N LEU A 59 -5.81 -7.52 3.09
CA LEU A 59 -4.39 -7.21 2.99
C LEU A 59 -3.99 -7.04 1.51
N ASN A 60 -4.40 -7.96 0.63
CA ASN A 60 -4.14 -7.83 -0.81
C ASN A 60 -4.86 -6.61 -1.41
N GLY A 61 -6.10 -6.34 -0.99
CA GLY A 61 -6.84 -5.14 -1.38
C GLY A 61 -6.16 -3.84 -0.97
N TYR A 62 -5.60 -3.79 0.25
CA TYR A 62 -4.79 -2.67 0.73
C TYR A 62 -3.54 -2.48 -0.14
N TRP A 63 -2.74 -3.53 -0.35
CA TRP A 63 -1.52 -3.45 -1.16
C TRP A 63 -1.82 -3.03 -2.60
N SER A 64 -2.91 -3.53 -3.18
CA SER A 64 -3.38 -3.11 -4.49
C SER A 64 -3.69 -1.61 -4.55
N LYS A 65 -4.42 -1.06 -3.58
CA LYS A 65 -4.71 0.38 -3.52
C LYS A 65 -3.45 1.22 -3.27
N PHE A 66 -2.60 0.77 -2.35
CA PHE A 66 -1.35 1.44 -2.00
C PHE A 66 -0.41 1.51 -3.21
N PHE A 67 -0.25 0.41 -3.95
CA PHE A 67 0.57 0.36 -5.16
C PHE A 67 0.01 1.25 -6.27
N SER A 68 -1.29 1.24 -6.53
CA SER A 68 -1.92 2.18 -7.47
C SER A 68 -1.65 3.65 -7.10
N LEU A 69 -1.63 3.96 -5.81
CA LEU A 69 -1.35 5.31 -5.34
C LEU A 69 0.12 5.70 -5.53
N LEU A 70 1.05 4.76 -5.30
CA LEU A 70 2.48 4.94 -5.62
C LEU A 70 2.65 5.27 -7.11
N CYS A 71 2.08 4.47 -8.01
CA CYS A 71 2.14 4.73 -9.45
C CYS A 71 1.60 6.11 -9.85
N MET A 72 0.62 6.63 -9.11
CA MET A 72 0.00 7.92 -9.41
C MET A 72 0.80 9.12 -8.88
N MET A 73 1.49 8.97 -7.74
CA MET A 73 2.00 10.11 -6.97
C MET A 73 3.52 10.12 -6.74
N GLU A 74 4.19 8.98 -6.87
CA GLU A 74 5.63 8.87 -6.64
C GLU A 74 6.45 8.92 -7.92
N GLN A 75 7.75 9.16 -7.76
CA GLN A 75 8.72 9.02 -8.87
C GLN A 75 8.83 7.55 -9.27
N ILE A 76 9.01 7.30 -10.57
CA ILE A 76 9.02 5.95 -11.13
C ILE A 76 10.10 5.05 -10.49
N GLU A 77 11.25 5.61 -10.12
CA GLU A 77 12.32 4.89 -9.43
C GLU A 77 11.87 4.37 -8.06
N VAL A 78 11.06 5.15 -7.34
CA VAL A 78 10.47 4.76 -6.04
C VAL A 78 9.42 3.68 -6.26
N VAL A 79 8.56 3.82 -7.26
CA VAL A 79 7.54 2.82 -7.61
C VAL A 79 8.19 1.47 -7.94
N LEU A 80 9.24 1.47 -8.77
CA LEU A 80 9.96 0.25 -9.15
C LEU A 80 10.70 -0.39 -7.97
N LYS A 81 11.21 0.43 -7.04
CA LYS A 81 11.79 -0.08 -5.79
C LYS A 81 10.73 -0.81 -4.97
N TRP A 82 9.57 -0.19 -4.76
CA TRP A 82 8.44 -0.82 -4.07
C TRP A 82 7.97 -2.09 -4.76
N TYR A 83 7.83 -2.08 -6.08
CA TYR A 83 7.40 -3.26 -6.85
C TYR A 83 8.35 -4.47 -6.65
N LYS A 84 9.66 -4.22 -6.55
CA LYS A 84 10.66 -5.27 -6.29
C LYS A 84 10.66 -5.76 -4.84
N GLU A 85 10.39 -4.87 -3.88
CA GLU A 85 10.41 -5.18 -2.45
C GLU A 85 9.10 -5.84 -1.98
N MET A 86 7.97 -5.54 -2.63
CA MET A 86 6.70 -6.23 -2.41
C MET A 86 6.81 -7.67 -2.91
N SER A 87 7.13 -8.60 -2.01
CA SER A 87 7.21 -10.02 -2.36
C SER A 87 5.85 -10.54 -2.83
N SER A 88 5.87 -11.55 -3.71
CA SER A 88 4.68 -12.25 -4.18
C SER A 88 3.86 -12.91 -3.07
N SER A 89 4.39 -13.03 -1.86
CA SER A 89 3.65 -13.52 -0.69
C SER A 89 2.76 -12.45 -0.03
N LEU A 90 3.02 -11.17 -0.29
CA LEU A 90 2.29 -10.05 0.30
C LEU A 90 1.33 -9.38 -0.68
N PHE A 91 1.68 -9.38 -1.97
CA PHE A 91 0.97 -8.65 -3.00
C PHE A 91 0.90 -9.43 -4.30
N TYR A 92 -0.32 -9.63 -4.80
CA TYR A 92 -0.57 -10.10 -6.15
C TYR A 92 -1.12 -8.93 -6.99
N PRO A 93 -0.33 -8.37 -7.91
CA PRO A 93 -0.78 -7.23 -8.71
C PRO A 93 -2.00 -7.60 -9.55
N SER A 94 -3.07 -6.83 -9.37
CA SER A 94 -4.25 -6.93 -10.23
C SER A 94 -3.95 -6.40 -11.64
N PRO A 95 -4.76 -6.73 -12.66
CA PRO A 95 -4.63 -6.14 -14.00
C PRO A 95 -4.62 -4.60 -13.99
N LYS A 96 -5.37 -3.99 -13.06
CA LYS A 96 -5.36 -2.54 -12.84
C LYS A 96 -3.98 -2.06 -12.35
N ASN A 97 -3.37 -2.76 -11.40
CA ASN A 97 -2.04 -2.39 -10.88
C ASN A 97 -0.97 -2.44 -11.98
N ILE A 98 -1.03 -3.45 -12.84
CA ILE A 98 -0.13 -3.54 -13.99
C ILE A 98 -0.37 -2.37 -14.96
N LEU A 99 -1.63 -2.02 -15.24
CA LEU A 99 -1.95 -0.87 -16.08
C LEU A 99 -1.43 0.44 -15.47
N ASP A 100 -1.64 0.66 -14.17
CA ASP A 100 -1.17 1.86 -13.46
C ASP A 100 0.38 1.97 -13.53
N LEU A 101 1.10 0.85 -13.38
CA LEU A 101 2.56 0.82 -13.52
C LEU A 101 3.01 1.14 -14.95
N LEU A 102 2.36 0.55 -15.96
CA LEU A 102 2.69 0.83 -17.36
C LEU A 102 2.46 2.29 -17.72
N GLN A 103 1.38 2.89 -17.22
CA GLN A 103 1.10 4.32 -17.41
C GLN A 103 2.14 5.20 -16.70
N ALA A 104 2.61 4.82 -15.51
CA ALA A 104 3.67 5.53 -14.81
C ALA A 104 5.02 5.45 -15.57
N LEU A 105 5.36 4.29 -16.14
CA LEU A 105 6.56 4.10 -16.96
C LEU A 105 6.51 4.95 -18.25
N ASP A 106 5.36 4.96 -18.92
CA ASP A 106 5.14 5.77 -20.14
C ASP A 106 5.26 7.27 -19.83
N ALA A 107 4.63 7.75 -18.75
CA ALA A 107 4.71 9.14 -18.31
C ALA A 107 6.15 9.56 -17.95
N ALA A 108 6.98 8.62 -17.47
CA ALA A 108 8.38 8.85 -17.16
C ALA A 108 9.33 8.64 -18.36
N ASN A 109 8.83 8.23 -19.53
CA ASN A 109 9.62 7.81 -20.69
C ASN A 109 10.64 6.69 -20.38
N GLN A 110 10.30 5.76 -19.48
CA GLN A 110 11.16 4.64 -19.05
C GLN A 110 10.64 3.27 -19.55
N LEU A 111 10.14 3.21 -20.80
CA LEU A 111 9.54 2.01 -21.37
C LEU A 111 10.53 0.85 -21.54
N GLU A 112 11.83 1.13 -21.60
CA GLU A 112 12.91 0.14 -21.65
C GLU A 112 12.97 -0.76 -20.41
N VAL A 113 12.36 -0.36 -19.30
CA VAL A 113 12.34 -1.12 -18.04
C VAL A 113 11.27 -2.21 -18.03
N ILE A 114 10.29 -2.16 -18.93
CA ILE A 114 9.16 -3.12 -19.00
C ILE A 114 9.61 -4.60 -18.96
N PRO A 115 10.65 -5.05 -19.67
CA PRO A 115 11.08 -6.45 -19.61
C PRO A 115 11.55 -6.92 -18.23
N SER A 116 11.94 -6.00 -17.33
CA SER A 116 12.39 -6.32 -15.96
C SER A 116 11.26 -6.36 -14.93
N VAL A 117 10.04 -5.97 -15.34
CA VAL A 117 8.82 -6.02 -14.53
C VAL A 117 8.18 -7.42 -14.57
N TRP A 118 8.49 -8.20 -15.61
CA TRP A 118 8.05 -9.58 -15.86
C TRP A 118 9.09 -10.59 -15.42
#